data_AF-A0AAV0PDW3-F1
#
_entry.id   AF-A0AAV0PDW3-F1
#
_cell.length_a   1.000
_cell.length_b   1.000
_cell.length_c   1.000
_cell.angle_alpha   90.00
_cell.angle_beta   90.00
_cell.angle_gamma   90.00
#
_symmetry.space_group_name_H-M   'P 1'
#
loop_
_entity.id
_entity.type
_entity.pdbx_description
1 polymer ?
#
loop_
_entity_poly.entity_id
_entity_poly.type
_entity_poly.pdbx_seq_one_letter_code
_entity_poly.pdbx_strand_id
1 'polypeptide(L)' 'MFKGSMRLAVDKWGRIEATEPANFTVEEDNNLSLVEYELVTVAADE' A
#
# COMPACT_ATOMS: atom_id res chain seq x y z
N MET A 1 4.99 -3.25 6.27
CA MET A 1 4.36 -4.58 6.21
C MET A 1 3.87 -4.93 7.61
N PHE A 2 2.61 -5.29 7.77
CA PHE A 2 2.02 -5.64 9.07
C PHE A 2 1.50 -7.07 8.98
N LYS A 3 2.16 -8.00 9.68
CA LYS A 3 1.74 -9.41 9.77
C LYS A 3 1.42 -10.05 8.41
N GLY A 4 2.28 -9.85 7.42
CA GLY A 4 2.10 -10.42 6.07
C GLY A 4 1.23 -9.59 5.13
N SER A 5 0.47 -8.59 5.59
CA SER A 5 -0.32 -7.71 4.72
C SER A 5 0.24 -6.28 4.65
N MET A 6 -0.24 -5.52 3.67
CA MET A 6 0.12 -4.12 3.47
C MET A 6 -1.00 -3.19 3.97
N ARG A 7 -0.62 -2.01 4.45
CA ARG A 7 -1.56 -0.94 4.78
C ARG A 7 -0.94 0.41 4.45
N LEU A 8 -1.76 1.35 4.01
CA LEU A 8 -1.36 2.73 3.91
C LEU A 8 -1.38 3.37 5.31
N ALA A 9 -0.27 4.01 5.70
CA ALA A 9 -0.17 4.69 6.99
C ALA A 9 0.67 5.94 6.83
N VAL A 10 0.33 6.97 7.60
CA VAL A 10 1.12 8.20 7.74
C VAL A 10 1.78 8.16 9.10
N ASP A 11 3.08 8.43 9.15
CA ASP A 11 3.83 8.45 10.40
C ASP A 11 3.69 9.80 11.13
N LYS A 12 4.40 9.96 12.24
CA LYS A 12 4.33 11.18 13.07
C LYS A 12 4.90 12.45 12.42
N TRP A 13 5.59 12.32 11.29
CA TRP A 13 6.17 13.45 10.55
C TRP A 13 5.46 13.69 9.21
N GLY A 14 4.63 12.74 8.76
CA GLY A 14 3.81 12.88 7.57
C GLY A 14 2.56 13.75 7.81
N ARG A 15 1.98 14.22 6.70
CA ARG A 15 0.80 15.08 6.69
C ARG A 15 -0.21 14.56 5.66
N ILE A 16 -1.50 14.65 5.99
CA ILE A 16 -2.61 14.38 5.08
C ILE A 16 -3.20 15.73 4.68
N GLU A 17 -3.42 15.92 3.39
CA GLU A 17 -4.03 17.13 2.85
C GLU A 17 -5.28 16.73 2.06
N ALA A 18 -6.33 17.55 2.17
CA ALA A 18 -7.53 17.34 1.36
C ALA A 18 -7.26 17.79 -0.08
N THR A 19 -7.62 16.95 -1.04
CA THR A 19 -7.54 17.27 -2.47
C THR A 19 -8.94 17.50 -3.04
N GLU A 20 -8.99 17.94 -4.29
CA GLU A 20 -10.21 17.81 -5.08
C GLU A 20 -10.66 16.34 -5.18
N PRO A 21 -11.95 16.09 -5.44
CA PRO A 21 -12.46 14.74 -5.65
C PRO A 21 -11.67 13.99 -6.73
N ALA A 22 -11.40 12.71 -6.49
CA ALA A 22 -10.76 11.85 -7.48
C ALA A 22 -11.66 11.70 -8.71
N ASN A 23 -11.08 11.87 -9.89
CA ASN A 23 -11.77 11.68 -11.18
C ASN A 23 -11.74 10.23 -11.66
N PHE A 24 -11.47 9.28 -10.76
CA PHE A 24 -11.37 7.86 -11.04
C PHE A 24 -12.23 7.06 -10.08
N THR A 25 -12.74 5.93 -10.56
CA THR A 25 -13.45 4.95 -9.73
C THR A 25 -12.45 4.10 -8.97
N VAL A 26 -12.69 3.89 -7.68
CA VAL A 26 -11.88 2.98 -6.86
C VAL A 26 -12.20 1.54 -7.23
N GLU A 27 -11.17 0.72 -7.44
CA GLU A 27 -11.32 -0.73 -7.61
C GLU A 27 -11.44 -1.39 -6.22
N GLU A 28 -12.68 -1.55 -5.73
CA GLU A 28 -12.92 -2.07 -4.37
C GLU A 28 -12.54 -3.54 -4.20
N ASP A 29 -12.49 -4.31 -5.30
CA ASP A 29 -12.11 -5.71 -5.30
C ASP A 29 -10.60 -5.95 -5.11
N ASN A 30 -9.78 -4.91 -5.29
CA ASN A 30 -8.32 -4.98 -5.19
C ASN A 30 -7.82 -4.46 -3.84
N ASN A 31 -8.19 -5.17 -2.76
CA ASN A 31 -7.86 -4.76 -1.41
C ASN A 31 -6.52 -5.34 -0.92
N LEU A 32 -5.45 -4.54 -1.03
CA LEU A 32 -4.09 -4.92 -0.61
C LEU A 32 -3.95 -5.26 0.90
N SER A 33 -4.93 -4.86 1.72
CA SER A 33 -4.92 -5.18 3.15
C SER A 33 -5.42 -6.60 3.46
N LEU A 34 -6.17 -7.21 2.52
CA LEU A 34 -6.67 -8.58 2.60
C LEU A 34 -5.75 -9.61 1.94
N VAL A 35 -4.74 -9.13 1.21
CA VAL A 35 -3.76 -9.99 0.53
C VAL A 35 -2.56 -10.23 1.43
N GLU A 36 -2.14 -11.49 1.51
CA GLU A 36 -0.90 -11.89 2.17
C GLU A 36 0.26 -11.85 1.17
N TYR A 37 1.36 -11.27 1.61
CA TYR A 37 2.59 -11.10 0.84
C TYR A 37 3.75 -11.70 1.61
N GLU A 38 4.70 -12.24 0.87
CA GLU A 38 5.99 -12.68 1.38
C GLU A 38 7.10 -11.73 0.92
N LEU A 39 8.14 -11.61 1.74
CA LEU A 39 9.33 -10.87 1.35
C LEU A 39 10.19 -11.76 0.44
N VAL A 40 10.33 -11.37 -0.82
CA VAL A 40 11.21 -12.05 -1.78
C VAL A 40 12.47 -11.24 -1.99
N THR A 41 13.63 -11.83 -1.73
CA THR A 41 14.93 -11.22 -2.06
C THR A 41 15.28 -11.56 -3.50
N VAL A 42 15.43 -10.54 -4.35
CA VAL A 42 15.90 -10.72 -5.72
C VAL A 42 17.43 -10.71 -5.69
N ALA A 43 18.07 -11.79 -6.12
CA ALA A 43 19.51 -11.81 -6.35
C ALA A 43 19.84 -10.93 -7.55
N ALA A 44 20.90 -10.13 -7.47
CA ALA A 44 21.45 -9.50 -8.66
C ALA A 44 22.11 -10.60 -9.49
N ASP A 45 21.66 -10.81 -10.72
CA ASP A 45 22.38 -11.66 -11.67
C ASP A 45 23.76 -11.03 -11.94
N GLU A 46 24.84 -11.82 -11.77
CA GLU A 46 26.22 -11.43 -12.13
C GLU A 46 26.46 -11.44 -13.64
#